data_AF-A0A3D2FLA0-F1
#
_entry.id   AF-A0A3D2FLA0-F1
#
_cell.length_a   1.000
_cell.length_b   1.000
_cell.length_c   1.000
_cell.angle_alpha   90.00
_cell.angle_beta   90.00
_cell.angle_gamma   90.00
#
_symmetry.space_group_name_H-M   'P 1'
#
loop_
_entity.id
_entity.type
_entity.pdbx_description
1 polymer ?
#
loop_
_entity_poly.entity_id
_entity_poly.type
_entity_poly.pdbx_seq_one_letter_code
_entity_poly.pdbx_strand_id
1 'polypeptide(L)'
;MNTAELSKEQAILRAMRKTLGNVVRDVTPLGGRPNPLTGDTIQDIKDCFALISDRERELAELLDFDQAKPYYKDGEQPNAQVISFVKPSRE
;
A
#
# COMPACT_ATOMS: atom_id res chain seq x y z
N MET A 1 -21.46 1.91 -7.83
CA MET A 1 -21.11 0.48 -7.89
C MET A 1 -21.56 -0.19 -6.61
N ASN A 2 -22.04 -1.43 -6.65
CA ASN A 2 -22.37 -2.17 -5.42
C ASN A 2 -21.09 -2.78 -4.82
N THR A 3 -21.05 -2.96 -3.50
CA THR A 3 -19.93 -3.51 -2.72
C THR A 3 -19.39 -4.84 -3.27
N ALA A 4 -20.27 -5.71 -3.77
CA ALA A 4 -19.86 -7.00 -4.37
C ALA A 4 -18.99 -6.81 -5.63
N GLU A 5 -19.33 -5.83 -6.48
CA GLU A 5 -18.55 -5.52 -7.69
C GLU A 5 -17.19 -4.90 -7.31
N LEU A 6 -17.18 -3.98 -6.34
CA LEU A 6 -15.95 -3.36 -5.83
C LEU A 6 -15.00 -4.40 -5.22
N SER A 7 -15.53 -5.36 -4.46
CA SER A 7 -14.77 -6.47 -3.86
C SER A 7 -14.17 -7.41 -4.93
N LYS A 8 -14.95 -7.73 -5.97
CA LYS A 8 -14.47 -8.53 -7.11
C LYS A 8 -13.35 -7.82 -7.86
N GLU A 9 -13.50 -6.52 -8.09
CA GLU A 9 -12.48 -5.69 -8.75
C GLU A 9 -11.17 -5.66 -7.93
N GLN A 10 -11.25 -5.46 -6.61
CA GLN A 10 -10.08 -5.55 -5.72
C GLN A 10 -9.37 -6.92 -5.82
N ALA A 11 -10.13 -8.02 -5.87
CA ALA A 11 -9.56 -9.36 -6.01
C ALA A 11 -8.81 -9.53 -7.33
N ILE A 12 -9.36 -9.02 -8.43
CA ILE A 12 -8.73 -9.03 -9.75
C ILE A 12 -7.44 -8.20 -9.73
N LEU A 13 -7.48 -6.96 -9.23
CA LEU A 13 -6.31 -6.08 -9.19
C LEU A 13 -5.18 -6.67 -8.33
N ARG A 14 -5.52 -7.25 -7.16
CA ARG A 14 -4.56 -7.96 -6.32
C ARG A 14 -3.93 -9.16 -7.04
N ALA A 15 -4.72 -9.93 -7.79
CA ALA A 15 -4.21 -11.05 -8.59
C ALA A 15 -3.27 -10.55 -9.70
N MET A 16 -3.66 -9.51 -10.45
CA MET A 16 -2.83 -8.91 -11.50
C MET A 16 -1.50 -8.38 -10.96
N ARG A 17 -1.54 -7.61 -9.86
CA ARG A 17 -0.33 -7.08 -9.21
C ARG A 17 0.64 -8.20 -8.82
N LYS A 18 0.11 -9.28 -8.24
CA LYS A 18 0.92 -10.43 -7.82
C LYS A 18 1.53 -11.16 -9.03
N THR A 19 0.74 -11.38 -10.08
CA THR A 19 1.21 -12.05 -11.29
C THR A 19 2.30 -11.24 -11.98
N LEU A 20 2.11 -9.93 -12.20
CA LEU A 20 3.14 -9.07 -12.77
C LEU A 20 4.40 -9.03 -11.90
N GLY A 21 4.24 -8.98 -10.57
CA GLY A 21 5.36 -9.02 -9.63
C GLY A 21 6.18 -10.31 -9.71
N ASN A 22 5.52 -11.46 -9.94
CA ASN A 22 6.20 -12.73 -10.18
C ASN A 22 6.94 -12.71 -11.52
N VAL A 23 6.31 -12.23 -12.60
CA VAL A 23 6.97 -12.10 -13.90
C VAL A 23 8.22 -11.23 -13.79
N VAL A 24 8.12 -10.05 -13.15
CA VAL A 24 9.27 -9.16 -12.93
C VAL A 24 10.37 -9.88 -12.16
N ARG A 25 10.04 -10.64 -11.11
CA ARG A 25 11.02 -11.41 -10.33
C ARG A 25 11.72 -12.45 -11.19
N ASP A 26 10.97 -13.19 -12.01
CA ASP A 26 11.50 -14.29 -12.82
C ASP A 26 12.41 -13.78 -13.95
N VAL A 27 12.09 -12.62 -14.53
CA VAL A 27 12.87 -12.02 -15.61
C VAL A 27 14.02 -11.15 -15.12
N THR A 28 14.05 -10.78 -13.84
CA THR A 28 15.13 -9.94 -13.29
C THR A 28 16.45 -10.71 -13.33
N PRO A 29 17.44 -10.28 -14.12
CA PRO A 29 18.68 -11.03 -14.29
C PRO A 29 19.52 -11.03 -13.00
N LEU A 30 20.04 -12.21 -12.63
CA LEU A 30 21.03 -12.32 -11.56
C LEU A 30 22.41 -11.94 -12.08
N GLY A 31 22.97 -10.86 -11.52
CA GLY A 31 24.37 -10.42 -11.66
C GLY A 31 24.79 -10.05 -13.08
N GLY A 32 24.92 -8.75 -13.38
CA GLY A 32 25.57 -8.20 -14.58
C GLY A 32 24.99 -8.57 -15.95
N ARG A 33 24.08 -9.55 -16.03
CA ARG A 33 23.43 -9.99 -17.26
C ARG A 33 22.39 -8.96 -17.72
N PRO A 34 22.20 -8.79 -19.03
CA PRO A 34 21.15 -7.92 -19.56
C PRO A 34 19.77 -8.49 -19.20
N ASN A 35 18.80 -7.58 -19.02
CA ASN A 35 17.40 -7.96 -18.81
C ASN A 35 16.83 -8.53 -20.13
N PRO A 36 16.08 -9.65 -20.11
CA PRO A 36 15.45 -10.20 -21.31
C PRO A 36 14.32 -9.32 -21.87
N LEU A 37 13.78 -8.40 -21.08
CA LEU A 37 12.78 -7.43 -21.53
C LEU A 37 13.44 -6.15 -22.06
N THR A 38 12.81 -5.53 -23.04
CA THR A 38 13.23 -4.22 -23.54
C THR A 38 12.96 -3.13 -22.50
N GLY A 39 13.66 -2.00 -22.62
CA GLY A 39 13.43 -0.83 -21.76
C GLY A 39 11.98 -0.35 -21.80
N ASP A 40 11.37 -0.32 -22.99
CA ASP A 40 9.98 0.10 -23.19
C ASP A 40 9.01 -0.84 -22.46
N THR A 41 9.18 -2.16 -22.61
CA THR A 41 8.33 -3.13 -21.88
C THR A 41 8.47 -3.02 -20.37
N ILE A 42 9.68 -2.73 -19.87
CA ILE A 42 9.90 -2.47 -18.44
C ILE A 42 9.13 -1.22 -18.00
N GLN A 43 9.12 -0.18 -18.83
CA GLN A 43 8.38 1.05 -18.54
C GLN A 43 6.87 0.81 -18.56
N ASP A 44 6.35 0.09 -19.54
CA ASP A 44 4.93 -0.28 -19.63
C ASP A 44 4.47 -1.05 -18.38
N ILE A 45 5.30 -1.97 -17.86
CA ILE A 45 5.01 -2.71 -16.63
C ILE A 45 4.95 -1.78 -15.42
N LYS A 46 5.86 -0.80 -15.32
CA LYS A 46 5.84 0.19 -14.22
C LYS A 46 4.58 1.05 -14.27
N ASP A 47 4.21 1.50 -15.46
CA ASP A 47 3.01 2.32 -15.67
C ASP A 47 1.75 1.52 -15.32
N CYS A 48 1.71 0.23 -15.66
CA CYS A 48 0.64 -0.67 -15.21
C CYS A 48 0.56 -0.80 -13.68
N PHE A 49 1.70 -0.91 -12.98
CA PHE A 49 1.70 -0.93 -11.51
C PHE A 49 1.18 0.38 -10.92
N ALA A 50 1.49 1.53 -11.53
CA ALA A 50 0.97 2.82 -11.11
C ALA A 50 -0.57 2.87 -11.25
N LEU A 51 -1.10 2.47 -12.41
CA LEU A 51 -2.55 2.41 -12.67
C LEU A 51 -3.28 1.47 -11.70
N ILE A 52 -2.71 0.29 -11.44
CA ILE A 52 -3.26 -0.66 -10.46
C ILE A 52 -3.29 -0.02 -9.06
N SER A 53 -2.22 0.68 -8.67
CA SER A 53 -2.11 1.28 -7.33
C SER A 53 -3.08 2.44 -7.14
N ASP A 54 -3.23 3.30 -8.15
CA ASP A 54 -4.21 4.39 -8.13
C ASP A 54 -5.63 3.85 -8.02
N ARG A 55 -5.96 2.82 -8.81
CA ARG A 55 -7.29 2.20 -8.76
C ARG A 55 -7.56 1.50 -7.43
N GLU A 56 -6.56 0.84 -6.85
CA GLU A 56 -6.69 0.20 -5.55
C GLU A 56 -6.94 1.22 -4.43
N ARG A 57 -6.34 2.40 -4.50
CA ARG A 57 -6.63 3.52 -3.60
C ARG A 57 -8.08 3.97 -3.73
N GLU A 58 -8.55 4.21 -4.96
CA GLU A 58 -9.95 4.61 -5.21
C GLU A 58 -10.94 3.56 -4.66
N LEU A 59 -10.68 2.27 -4.87
CA LEU A 59 -11.54 1.21 -4.35
C LEU A 59 -11.54 1.15 -2.83
N ALA A 60 -10.41 1.41 -2.18
CA ALA A 60 -10.33 1.45 -0.73
C ALA A 60 -11.14 2.62 -0.15
N GLU A 61 -11.06 3.81 -0.77
CA GLU A 61 -11.87 4.98 -0.40
C GLU A 61 -13.38 4.70 -0.56
N LEU A 62 -13.78 4.06 -1.67
CA LEU A 62 -15.19 3.71 -1.93
C LEU A 62 -15.75 2.66 -0.96
N LEU A 63 -14.90 1.79 -0.43
CA LEU A 63 -15.27 0.74 0.52
C LEU A 63 -15.14 1.18 1.97
N ASP A 64 -14.79 2.45 2.22
CA ASP A 64 -14.47 2.99 3.54
C ASP A 64 -13.44 2.11 4.28
N PHE A 65 -12.50 1.54 3.52
CA PHE A 65 -11.45 0.71 4.06
C PHE A 65 -10.42 1.64 4.70
N ASP A 66 -10.42 1.67 6.04
CA ASP A 66 -9.50 2.50 6.82
C ASP A 66 -8.05 2.24 6.37
N GLN A 67 -7.42 3.28 5.84
CA GLN A 67 -6.00 3.33 5.50
C GLN A 67 -5.14 3.47 6.76
N ALA A 68 -5.66 3.13 7.95
CA ALA A 68 -4.94 3.15 9.21
C ALA A 68 -3.61 2.41 9.04
N LYS A 69 -2.53 3.21 9.02
CA LYS A 69 -1.17 2.69 9.09
C LYS A 69 -1.08 1.83 10.34
N PRO A 70 -0.56 0.60 10.24
CA PRO A 70 -0.29 -0.21 11.42
C PRO A 70 0.54 0.62 12.40
N TYR A 71 0.01 0.83 13.61
CA TYR A 71 0.76 1.44 14.69
C TYR A 71 1.43 0.33 15.50
N TYR A 72 2.65 0.59 15.98
CA TYR A 72 3.28 -0.30 16.94
C TYR A 72 2.44 -0.27 18.22
N LYS A 73 2.20 -1.43 18.83
CA LYS A 73 1.64 -1.49 20.20
C LYS A 73 2.48 -0.72 21.22
N ASP A 74 3.76 -0.54 20.89
CA ASP A 74 4.78 0.10 21.73
C ASP A 74 5.10 1.54 21.26
N GLY A 75 4.43 2.04 20.22
CA GLY A 75 4.55 3.41 19.72
C GLY A 75 3.55 4.36 20.38
N GLU A 76 3.89 5.64 20.47
CA GLU A 76 3.08 6.67 21.14
C GLU A 76 1.61 6.64 20.68
N GLN A 77 0.69 6.56 21.65
CA GLN A 77 -0.74 6.71 21.38
C GLN A 77 -1.01 8.15 20.91
N PRO A 78 -1.75 8.35 19.80
CA PRO A 78 -2.03 9.69 19.34
C PRO A 78 -2.92 10.44 20.35
N ASN A 79 -2.37 11.56 20.83
CA ASN A 79 -2.97 12.65 21.60
C ASN A 79 -3.35 12.35 23.07
N ALA A 80 -2.34 12.35 23.95
CA ALA A 80 -2.53 12.27 25.40
C ALA A 80 -3.25 13.52 25.95
N GLN A 81 -4.37 13.31 26.64
CA GLN A 81 -5.13 14.37 27.31
C GLN A 81 -4.47 14.68 28.67
N VAL A 82 -3.56 15.66 28.69
CA VAL A 82 -2.77 16.02 29.88
C VAL A 82 -3.63 16.80 30.88
N ILE A 83 -3.80 16.27 32.10
CA ILE A 83 -4.47 16.96 33.21
C ILE A 83 -3.39 17.46 34.19
N SER A 84 -3.28 18.78 34.37
CA SER A 84 -2.25 19.40 35.20
C SER A 84 -2.64 19.47 36.67
N PHE A 85 -1.83 18.89 37.57
CA PHE A 85 -1.98 19.05 39.01
C PHE A 85 -1.03 20.14 39.52
N VAL A 86 -1.60 21.14 40.20
CA VAL A 86 -0.82 22.24 40.80
C VAL A 86 -0.13 21.72 42.07
N LYS A 87 1.19 21.87 42.16
CA LYS A 87 1.98 21.41 43.30
C LYS A 87 1.75 22.36 44.50
N PRO A 88 1.37 21.86 45.69
CA PRO A 88 1.19 22.74 46.85
C PRO A 88 2.55 23.21 47.38
N SER A 89 2.60 24.49 47.77
CA SER A 89 3.74 25.18 48.34
C SER A 89 4.19 24.51 49.64
N ARG A 90 5.49 24.27 49.80
CA ARG A 90 6.06 23.76 51.06
C ARG A 90 6.58 24.94 51.90
N GLU A 91 6.14 24.97 53.16
CA GLU A 91 6.66 25.78 54.28
C GLU A 91 8.16 25.55 54.53
#